data_AF-W1Y8R7-F1
#
_entry.id   AF-W1Y8R7-F1
#
_cell.length_a   1.000
_cell.length_b   1.000
_cell.length_c   1.000
_cell.angle_alpha   90.00
_cell.angle_beta   90.00
_cell.angle_gamma   90.00
#
_symmetry.space_group_name_H-M   'P 1'
#
loop_
_entity.id
_entity.type
_entity.pdbx_description
1 polymer ?
#
loop_
_entity_poly.entity_id
_entity_poly.type
_entity_poly.pdbx_seq_one_letter_code
_entity_poly.pdbx_strand_id
1 'polypeptide(L)'
;ADHIISGTVINLMAPALGVFLIKVLYGKGQTAPISQDFGYASVPGLSHIPILGQLFFAKTSGPAWLAIFVAILSWYIIFKTKFGLRLRSVGENPQAADTLGLNVAKLRYSGVMISGLLGGIGGAVVAQSIS
;
A
#
# COMPACT_ATOMS: atom_id res chain seq x y z
N ALA A 1 -1.55 23.70 -18.95
CA ALA A 1 -2.56 22.64 -18.87
C ALA A 1 -2.80 22.33 -17.41
N ASP A 2 -4.06 22.39 -16.96
CA ASP A 2 -4.44 22.27 -15.56
C ASP A 2 -4.20 20.85 -15.03
N HIS A 3 -2.99 20.59 -14.55
CA HIS A 3 -2.60 19.31 -13.96
C HIS A 3 -3.49 18.93 -12.75
N ILE A 4 -4.06 19.96 -12.11
CA ILE A 4 -5.07 19.81 -11.06
C ILE A 4 -6.37 19.22 -11.62
N ILE A 5 -6.88 19.72 -12.76
CA ILE A 5 -8.12 19.22 -13.37
C ILE A 5 -7.93 17.78 -13.85
N SER A 6 -6.81 17.47 -14.50
CA SER A 6 -6.54 16.08 -14.90
C SER A 6 -6.39 15.15 -13.70
N GLY A 7 -5.76 15.61 -12.61
CA GLY A 7 -5.58 14.84 -11.39
C GLY A 7 -6.90 14.53 -10.67
N THR A 8 -7.79 15.51 -10.57
CA THR A 8 -9.10 15.32 -9.93
C THR A 8 -9.97 14.35 -10.73
N VAL A 9 -9.97 14.45 -12.06
CA VAL A 9 -10.70 13.51 -12.94
C VAL A 9 -10.18 12.08 -12.77
N ILE A 10 -8.87 11.87 -12.72
CA ILE A 10 -8.29 10.53 -12.52
C ILE A 10 -8.70 9.96 -11.14
N ASN A 11 -8.65 10.78 -10.08
CA ASN A 11 -9.00 10.32 -8.74
C ASN A 11 -10.49 9.95 -8.62
N LEU A 12 -11.38 10.71 -9.25
CA LEU A 12 -12.82 10.41 -9.30
C LEU A 12 -13.12 9.16 -10.13
N MET A 13 -12.36 8.94 -11.22
CA MET A 13 -12.55 7.82 -12.12
C MET A 13 -12.01 6.50 -11.54
N ALA A 14 -10.95 6.56 -10.73
CA ALA A 14 -10.28 5.38 -10.15
C ALA A 14 -11.23 4.37 -9.47
N PRO A 15 -12.13 4.75 -8.53
CA PRO A 15 -13.04 3.80 -7.89
C PRO A 15 -14.03 3.17 -8.89
N ALA A 16 -14.58 3.96 -9.83
CA ALA A 16 -15.51 3.47 -10.84
C ALA A 16 -14.84 2.46 -11.79
N LEU A 17 -13.61 2.76 -12.22
CA LEU A 17 -12.79 1.84 -13.00
C LEU A 17 -12.50 0.55 -12.22
N GLY A 18 -12.22 0.63 -10.92
CA GLY A 18 -12.03 -0.55 -10.07
C GLY A 18 -13.24 -1.50 -10.12
N VAL A 19 -14.44 -0.98 -9.89
CA VAL A 19 -15.68 -1.78 -9.93
C VAL A 19 -15.95 -2.34 -11.33
N PHE A 20 -15.73 -1.52 -12.38
CA PHE A 20 -15.89 -1.95 -13.77
C PHE A 20 -14.95 -3.11 -14.12
N LEU A 21 -13.67 -3.01 -13.76
CA LEU A 21 -12.69 -4.06 -14.02
C LEU A 21 -13.03 -5.35 -13.28
N ILE A 22 -13.48 -5.28 -12.03
CA ILE A 22 -13.92 -6.48 -11.28
C ILE A 22 -15.11 -7.13 -11.99
N LYS A 23 -16.08 -6.33 -12.45
CA LYS A 23 -17.26 -6.84 -13.18
C LYS A 23 -16.89 -7.51 -14.51
N VAL A 24 -15.95 -6.93 -15.26
CA VAL A 24 -15.48 -7.49 -16.54
C VAL A 24 -14.66 -8.77 -16.34
N LEU A 25 -13.77 -8.80 -15.35
CA LEU A 25 -12.87 -9.92 -15.11
C LEU A 25 -13.54 -11.10 -14.41
N TYR A 26 -14.41 -10.84 -13.43
CA TYR A 26 -14.99 -11.86 -12.55
C TYR A 26 -16.50 -12.04 -12.74
N GLY A 27 -17.14 -11.27 -13.62
CA GLY A 27 -18.60 -11.34 -13.87
C GLY A 27 -19.47 -10.90 -12.69
N LYS A 28 -18.86 -10.40 -11.61
CA LYS A 28 -19.52 -9.97 -10.36
C LYS A 28 -19.15 -8.52 -10.06
N GLY A 29 -20.12 -7.68 -9.71
CA GLY A 29 -19.86 -6.28 -9.34
C GLY A 29 -19.31 -6.09 -7.92
N GLN A 30 -19.37 -7.14 -7.10
CA GLN A 30 -18.91 -7.18 -5.72
C GLN A 30 -18.31 -8.55 -5.41
N THR A 31 -17.29 -8.58 -4.55
CA THR A 31 -16.71 -9.81 -4.04
C THR A 31 -17.77 -10.53 -3.18
N ALA A 32 -17.99 -11.82 -3.43
CA ALA A 32 -18.84 -12.62 -2.53
C ALA A 32 -18.14 -12.77 -1.16
N PRO A 33 -18.88 -12.92 -0.05
CA PRO A 33 -18.29 -13.12 1.27
C PRO A 33 -17.33 -14.32 1.22
N ILE A 34 -16.06 -14.07 1.55
CA ILE A 34 -15.01 -15.07 1.51
C ILE A 34 -15.21 -16.00 2.71
N SER A 35 -15.58 -17.26 2.47
CA SER A 35 -15.92 -18.22 3.51
C SER A 35 -14.71 -18.80 4.26
N GLN A 36 -13.48 -18.49 3.83
CA GLN A 36 -12.24 -18.88 4.48
C GLN A 36 -11.43 -17.61 4.79
N ASP A 37 -11.65 -17.07 5.98
CA ASP A 37 -10.78 -16.04 6.53
C ASP A 37 -9.36 -16.58 6.68
N PHE A 38 -8.37 -15.71 6.50
CA PHE A 38 -7.03 -15.96 7.03
C PHE A 38 -7.16 -16.09 8.55
N GLY A 39 -7.25 -17.33 9.03
CA GLY A 39 -7.56 -17.66 10.40
C GLY A 39 -6.79 -16.81 11.41
N TYR A 40 -7.49 -16.37 12.45
CA TYR A 40 -6.90 -15.65 13.58
C TYR A 40 -6.00 -16.61 14.37
N ALA A 41 -4.70 -16.61 14.07
CA ALA A 41 -3.72 -17.34 14.85
C ALA A 41 -3.43 -16.58 16.15
N SER A 42 -4.25 -16.79 17.18
CA SER A 42 -3.96 -16.34 18.54
C SER A 42 -2.79 -17.14 19.09
N VAL A 43 -1.61 -16.53 19.21
CA VAL A 43 -0.47 -17.14 19.90
C VAL A 43 -0.79 -17.17 21.40
N PRO A 44 -0.96 -18.35 22.03
CA PRO A 44 -1.34 -18.43 23.44
C PRO A 44 -0.14 -17.99 24.30
N GLY A 45 -0.28 -16.89 25.04
CA GLY A 45 0.71 -16.43 26.04
C GLY A 45 1.07 -14.94 25.97
N LEU A 46 1.08 -14.32 24.79
CA LEU A 46 1.40 -12.88 24.63
C LEU A 46 0.17 -11.95 24.65
N SER A 47 -1.03 -12.53 24.72
CA SER A 47 -2.32 -11.82 24.77
C SER A 47 -2.64 -11.18 26.13
N HIS A 48 -1.84 -11.46 27.17
CA HIS A 48 -2.08 -10.98 28.54
C HIS A 48 -1.38 -9.65 28.90
N ILE A 49 -0.58 -9.09 27.98
CA ILE A 49 0.08 -7.80 28.23
C ILE A 49 -0.92 -6.67 27.92
N PRO A 50 -1.29 -5.81 28.89
CA PRO A 50 -2.24 -4.74 28.64
C PRO A 50 -1.68 -3.76 27.60
N ILE A 51 -2.55 -3.25 26.72
CA ILE A 51 -2.26 -2.35 25.59
C ILE A 51 -1.57 -3.06 24.40
N LEU A 52 -0.39 -3.67 24.57
CA LEU A 52 0.35 -4.28 23.46
C LEU A 52 -0.19 -5.66 23.04
N GLY A 53 -0.66 -6.46 24.00
CA GLY A 53 -1.26 -7.78 23.76
C GLY A 53 -2.60 -7.70 23.03
N GLN A 54 -3.42 -6.68 23.33
CA GLN A 54 -4.68 -6.46 22.61
C GLN A 54 -4.48 -5.86 21.21
N LEU A 55 -3.45 -5.03 21.00
CA LEU A 55 -3.16 -4.42 19.69
C LEU A 55 -2.51 -5.38 18.69
N PHE A 56 -1.62 -6.26 19.16
CA PHE A 56 -0.79 -7.13 18.30
C PHE A 56 -1.08 -8.63 18.43
N PHE A 57 -1.84 -9.07 19.44
CA PHE A 57 -2.00 -10.50 19.75
C PHE A 57 -3.46 -10.93 20.01
N ALA A 58 -4.42 -10.01 20.12
CA ALA A 58 -5.85 -10.32 20.08
C ALA A 58 -6.37 -10.06 18.66
N LYS A 59 -6.98 -11.06 18.00
CA LYS A 59 -7.53 -10.94 16.63
C LYS A 59 -6.53 -10.53 15.54
N THR A 60 -5.26 -10.87 15.69
CA THR A 60 -4.25 -10.56 14.67
C THR A 60 -4.26 -11.63 13.58
N SER A 61 -4.85 -11.28 12.43
CA SER A 61 -4.80 -12.06 11.21
C SER A 61 -3.37 -12.01 10.63
N GLY A 62 -2.91 -13.09 9.97
CA GLY A 62 -1.59 -13.15 9.30
C GLY A 62 -1.19 -11.91 8.47
N PRO A 63 -2.12 -11.19 7.79
CA PRO A 63 -1.85 -9.94 7.10
C PRO A 63 -1.32 -8.80 7.96
N ALA A 64 -1.63 -8.75 9.26
CA ALA A 64 -1.15 -7.69 10.16
C ALA A 64 0.37 -7.80 10.41
N TRP A 65 0.89 -9.02 10.59
CA TRP A 65 2.34 -9.26 10.67
C TRP A 65 3.04 -8.93 9.36
N LEU A 66 2.41 -9.25 8.23
CA LEU A 66 2.90 -8.87 6.91
C LEU A 66 2.94 -7.34 6.76
N ALA A 67 1.92 -6.62 7.23
CA ALA A 67 1.89 -5.16 7.19
C ALA A 67 3.02 -4.53 8.04
N ILE A 68 3.28 -5.07 9.23
CA ILE A 68 4.39 -4.63 10.09
C ILE A 68 5.73 -4.87 9.40
N PHE A 69 5.92 -6.07 8.82
CA PHE A 69 7.13 -6.40 8.09
C PHE A 69 7.34 -5.46 6.89
N VAL A 70 6.31 -5.22 6.09
CA VAL A 70 6.35 -4.29 4.95
C VAL A 70 6.63 -2.86 5.41
N ALA A 71 6.09 -2.42 6.54
CA ALA A 71 6.38 -1.10 7.10
C ALA A 71 7.85 -0.95 7.51
N ILE A 72 8.41 -1.94 8.22
CA ILE A 72 9.83 -1.96 8.61
C ILE A 72 10.73 -2.01 7.37
N LEU A 73 10.38 -2.84 6.39
CA LEU A 73 11.11 -2.94 5.12
C LEU A 73 11.08 -1.62 4.35
N SER A 74 9.91 -0.96 4.28
CA SER A 74 9.74 0.33 3.62
C SER A 74 10.57 1.42 4.31
N TRP A 75 10.57 1.44 5.65
CA TRP A 75 11.44 2.33 6.42
C TRP A 75 12.91 2.08 6.10
N TYR A 76 13.36 0.83 6.11
CA TYR A 76 14.74 0.50 5.78
C TYR A 76 15.10 0.93 4.35
N ILE A 77 14.26 0.65 3.37
CA ILE A 77 14.51 1.02 1.96
C ILE A 77 14.57 2.55 1.82
N ILE A 78 13.62 3.28 2.38
CA ILE A 78 13.56 4.74 2.24
C ILE A 78 14.73 5.41 2.98
N PHE A 79 15.04 4.97 4.19
CA PHE A 79 16.00 5.65 5.07
C PHE A 79 17.45 5.18 4.94
N LYS A 80 17.68 3.91 4.62
CA LYS A 80 19.04 3.31 4.61
C LYS A 80 19.59 3.02 3.21
N THR A 81 18.79 3.08 2.15
CA THR A 81 19.28 2.77 0.79
C THR A 81 19.54 4.00 -0.07
N LYS A 82 20.44 3.86 -1.05
CA LYS A 82 20.73 4.89 -2.07
C LYS A 82 19.50 5.26 -2.89
N PHE A 83 18.61 4.30 -3.14
CA PHE A 83 17.34 4.54 -3.84
C PHE A 83 16.45 5.49 -3.04
N GLY A 84 16.28 5.24 -1.74
CA GLY A 84 15.46 6.08 -0.87
C GLY A 84 16.00 7.50 -0.68
N LEU A 85 17.33 7.67 -0.65
CA LEU A 85 17.97 9.00 -0.65
C LEU A 85 17.69 9.75 -1.96
N ARG A 86 17.85 9.09 -3.12
CA ARG A 86 17.58 9.67 -4.44
C ARG A 86 16.10 10.01 -4.63
N LEU A 87 15.20 9.17 -4.12
CA LEU A 87 13.76 9.40 -4.20
C LEU A 87 13.35 10.64 -3.38
N ARG A 88 13.90 10.79 -2.17
CA ARG A 88 13.67 11.96 -1.32
C ARG A 88 14.28 13.24 -1.90
N SER A 89 15.50 13.19 -2.43
CA SER A 89 16.13 14.36 -3.04
C SER A 89 15.37 14.88 -4.27
N VAL A 90 14.78 13.99 -5.06
CA VAL A 90 13.91 14.35 -6.20
C VAL A 90 12.62 15.03 -5.74
N GLY A 91 12.10 14.67 -4.56
CA GLY A 91 10.93 15.30 -3.95
C GLY A 91 11.21 16.72 -3.48
N GLU A 92 12.36 16.95 -2.86
CA GLU A 92 12.79 18.27 -2.35
C GLU A 92 13.15 19.24 -3.48
N ASN A 93 14.07 18.85 -4.36
CA ASN A 93 14.51 19.70 -5.47
C ASN A 93 14.77 18.88 -6.74
N PRO A 94 13.77 18.77 -7.64
CA PRO A 94 13.91 17.99 -8.86
C PRO A 94 14.93 18.57 -9.84
N GLN A 95 15.11 19.90 -9.86
CA GLN A 95 16.08 20.54 -10.75
C GLN A 95 17.51 20.22 -10.33
N ALA A 96 17.79 20.20 -9.01
CA ALA A 96 19.10 19.81 -8.49
C ALA A 96 19.41 18.31 -8.70
N ALA A 97 18.38 17.45 -8.68
CA ALA A 97 18.57 16.03 -8.96
C ALA A 97 18.92 15.77 -10.45
N ASP A 98 18.33 16.55 -11.36
CA ASP A 98 18.55 16.41 -12.80
C ASP A 98 19.95 16.87 -13.22
N THR A 99 20.47 17.95 -12.60
CA THR A 99 21.85 18.42 -12.84
C THR A 99 22.92 17.42 -12.37
N LEU A 100 22.58 16.56 -11.41
CA LEU A 100 23.44 15.45 -10.94
C LEU A 100 23.33 14.19 -11.83
N GLY A 101 22.63 14.26 -12.95
CA GLY A 101 22.47 13.16 -13.90
C GLY A 101 21.49 12.07 -13.44
N LEU A 102 20.66 12.33 -12.44
CA LEU A 102 19.62 11.40 -12.01
C LEU A 102 18.39 11.56 -12.89
N ASN A 103 17.86 10.46 -13.42
CA ASN A 103 16.61 10.49 -14.17
C ASN A 103 15.42 10.68 -13.20
N VAL A 104 15.02 11.95 -13.03
CA VAL A 104 13.92 12.39 -12.17
C VAL A 104 12.60 11.70 -12.53
N ALA A 105 12.29 11.58 -13.83
CA ALA A 105 11.07 10.96 -14.31
C ALA A 105 10.98 9.49 -13.87
N LYS A 106 12.05 8.70 -14.07
CA LYS A 106 12.09 7.29 -13.65
C LYS A 106 11.91 7.12 -12.14
N LEU A 107 12.52 7.99 -11.34
CA LEU A 107 12.38 7.95 -9.87
C LEU A 107 10.97 8.31 -9.40
N ARG A 108 10.31 9.27 -10.07
CA ARG A 108 8.90 9.61 -9.79
C ARG A 108 7.97 8.45 -10.14
N TYR A 109 8.12 7.87 -11.32
CA TYR A 109 7.29 6.74 -11.75
C TYR A 109 7.50 5.51 -10.87
N SER A 110 8.73 5.19 -10.45
CA SER A 110 8.96 4.07 -9.53
C SER A 110 8.29 4.30 -8.17
N GLY A 111 8.34 5.52 -7.64
CA GLY A 111 7.62 5.90 -6.43
C GLY A 111 6.11 5.67 -6.53
N VAL A 112 5.49 6.12 -7.62
CA VAL A 112 4.05 5.95 -7.88
C VAL A 112 3.67 4.47 -8.03
N MET A 113 4.49 3.68 -8.74
CA MET A 113 4.25 2.25 -8.91
C MET A 113 4.35 1.49 -7.59
N ILE A 114 5.34 1.81 -6.74
CA ILE A 114 5.49 1.21 -5.41
C ILE A 114 4.31 1.58 -4.51
N SER A 115 3.88 2.86 -4.50
CA SER A 115 2.72 3.26 -3.70
C SER A 115 1.43 2.58 -4.18
N GLY A 116 1.24 2.44 -5.49
CA GLY A 116 0.09 1.75 -6.07
C GLY A 116 0.08 0.27 -5.71
N LEU A 117 1.23 -0.40 -5.77
CA LEU A 117 1.37 -1.81 -5.40
C LEU A 117 1.06 -2.03 -3.91
N LEU A 118 1.64 -1.22 -3.03
CA LEU A 118 1.38 -1.29 -1.58
C LEU A 118 -0.09 -0.98 -1.25
N GLY A 119 -0.68 0.02 -1.90
CA GLY A 119 -2.10 0.36 -1.75
C GLY A 119 -3.03 -0.76 -2.23
N GLY A 120 -2.68 -1.42 -3.35
CA GLY A 120 -3.42 -2.56 -3.88
C GLY A 120 -3.40 -3.77 -2.93
N ILE A 121 -2.24 -4.09 -2.35
CA ILE A 121 -2.12 -5.13 -1.32
C ILE A 121 -2.99 -4.78 -0.11
N GLY A 122 -2.94 -3.52 0.36
CA GLY A 122 -3.80 -3.05 1.44
C GLY A 122 -5.29 -3.22 1.13
N GLY A 123 -5.72 -2.84 -0.08
CA GLY A 123 -7.10 -3.04 -0.53
C GLY A 123 -7.53 -4.50 -0.57
N ALA A 124 -6.65 -5.41 -1.00
CA ALA A 124 -6.91 -6.85 -0.99
C ALA A 124 -7.07 -7.41 0.43
N VAL A 125 -6.28 -6.93 1.40
CA VAL A 125 -6.42 -7.29 2.82
C VAL A 125 -7.74 -6.77 3.38
N VAL A 126 -8.08 -5.51 3.09
CA VAL A 126 -9.35 -4.90 3.53
C VAL A 126 -10.55 -5.67 2.97
N ALA A 127 -10.51 -6.01 1.68
CA ALA A 127 -11.58 -6.78 1.04
C ALA A 127 -11.80 -8.17 1.68
N GLN A 128 -10.75 -8.80 2.21
CA GLN A 128 -10.88 -10.04 2.97
C GLN A 128 -11.46 -9.82 4.36
N SER A 129 -11.00 -8.79 5.08
CA SER A 129 -11.46 -8.51 6.46
C SER A 129 -12.93 -8.07 6.60
N ILE A 130 -13.57 -7.67 5.49
CA ILE A 130 -14.97 -7.21 5.47
C ILE A 130 -15.94 -8.38 5.14
N SER A 131 -15.43 -9.59 4.84
CA SER A 131 -16.27 -10.81 4.75
C SER A 131 -16.57 -11.38 6.12
#